data_AF-A0A8S2NIJ5-F1
#
_entry.id   AF-A0A8S2NIJ5-F1
#
_cell.length_a   1.000
_cell.length_b   1.000
_cell.length_c   1.000
_cell.angle_alpha   90.00
_cell.angle_beta   90.00
_cell.angle_gamma   90.00
#
_symmetry.space_group_name_H-M   'P 1'
#
loop_
_entity.id
_entity.type
_entity.pdbx_description
1 polymer ?
#
loop_
_entity_poly.entity_id
_entity_poly.type
_entity_poly.pdbx_seq_one_letter_code
_entity_poly.pdbx_strand_id
1 'polypeptide(L)' 'DEGAEILAGALKVNRTLTSLDLGANQISDKGGEAIADALKVNRTLTSLYLGYNEIADKGGEAIADALK' A
#
# COMPACT_ATOMS: atom_id res chain seq x y z
N ASP A 1 7.64 -6.56 -5.34
CA ASP A 1 7.64 -5.08 -5.49
C ASP A 1 7.03 -4.55 -6.77
N GLU A 2 7.44 -4.99 -7.97
CA GLU A 2 6.86 -4.46 -9.22
C GLU A 2 5.33 -4.51 -9.27
N GLY A 3 4.72 -5.63 -8.84
CA GLY A 3 3.25 -5.72 -8.73
C GLY A 3 2.65 -4.71 -7.74
N ALA A 4 3.33 -4.44 -6.62
CA ALA A 4 2.90 -3.44 -5.64
C ALA A 4 3.02 -2.01 -6.21
N GLU A 5 4.06 -1.72 -6.99
CA GLU A 5 4.24 -0.43 -7.67
C GLU A 5 3.14 -0.18 -8.71
N ILE A 6 2.79 -1.20 -9.50
CA ILE A 6 1.70 -1.13 -10.49
C ILE A 6 0.36 -0.91 -9.78
N LEU A 7 0.08 -1.68 -8.72
CA LEU A 7 -1.13 -1.54 -7.92
C LEU A 7 -1.23 -0.16 -7.25
N ALA A 8 -0.11 0.35 -6.72
CA ALA A 8 -0.04 1.70 -6.16
C ALA A 8 -0.40 2.76 -7.21
N GLY A 9 0.10 2.63 -8.44
CA GLY A 9 -0.29 3.48 -9.56
C GLY A 9 -1.80 3.45 -9.82
N ALA A 10 -2.41 2.27 -9.83
CA ALA A 10 -3.86 2.12 -9.99
C ALA A 10 -4.65 2.72 -8.81
N LEU A 11 -4.18 2.53 -7.58
CA LEU A 11 -4.81 3.10 -6.38
C LEU A 11 -4.82 4.63 -6.40
N LYS A 12 -3.80 5.30 -6.96
CA LYS A 12 -3.78 6.77 -7.05
C LYS A 12 -4.96 7.34 -7.85
N VAL A 13 -5.49 6.60 -8.83
CA VAL A 13 -6.61 7.02 -9.69
C VAL A 13 -7.94 6.34 -9.36
N ASN A 14 -7.91 5.21 -8.66
CA ASN A 14 -9.13 4.50 -8.28
C ASN A 14 -9.95 5.34 -7.28
N ARG A 15 -11.27 5.41 -7.50
CA ARG A 15 -12.23 6.16 -6.68
C ARG A 15 -13.45 5.32 -6.26
N THR A 16 -13.35 4.00 -6.37
CA THR A 16 -14.47 3.08 -6.12
C THR A 16 -14.12 1.96 -5.15
N LEU A 17 -12.85 1.53 -5.13
CA LEU A 17 -12.37 0.47 -4.27
C LEU A 17 -12.30 0.96 -2.83
N THR A 18 -12.92 0.21 -1.93
CA THR A 18 -12.97 0.48 -0.49
C THR A 18 -12.14 -0.51 0.32
N SER A 19 -11.93 -1.73 -0.18
CA SER A 19 -11.14 -2.76 0.50
C SER A 19 -10.16 -3.42 -0.47
N LEU A 20 -8.92 -3.60 -0.03
CA LEU A 20 -7.89 -4.32 -0.76
C LEU A 20 -7.12 -5.25 0.18
N ASP A 21 -6.97 -6.51 -0.21
CA ASP A 21 -6.15 -7.49 0.50
C ASP A 21 -4.90 -7.82 -0.33
N LEU A 22 -3.73 -7.51 0.25
CA LEU A 22 -2.41 -7.84 -0.28
C LEU A 22 -1.64 -8.72 0.70
N GLY A 23 -2.32 -9.38 1.64
CA GLY A 23 -1.69 -10.27 2.60
C GLY A 23 -1.02 -11.48 1.95
N ALA A 24 -0.04 -12.06 2.65
CA ALA A 24 0.70 -13.26 2.21
C ALA A 24 1.36 -13.11 0.83
N ASN A 25 1.94 -11.95 0.56
CA ASN A 25 2.77 -11.69 -0.62
C ASN A 25 4.23 -11.47 -0.20
N GLN A 26 5.09 -11.17 -1.17
CA GLN A 26 6.51 -10.83 -0.97
C GLN A 26 6.73 -9.34 -1.23
N ILE A 27 5.88 -8.50 -0.63
CA ILE A 27 6.03 -7.04 -0.71
C ILE A 27 7.13 -6.64 0.28
N SER A 28 8.22 -6.07 -0.21
CA SER A 28 9.30 -5.55 0.62
C SER A 28 9.01 -4.09 1.03
N ASP A 29 9.94 -3.46 1.77
CA ASP A 29 9.91 -2.02 2.05
C ASP A 29 9.66 -1.18 0.80
N LYS A 30 10.29 -1.51 -0.34
CA LYS A 30 10.13 -0.74 -1.58
C LYS A 30 8.68 -0.76 -2.08
N GLY A 31 8.04 -1.94 -2.03
CA GLY A 31 6.63 -2.07 -2.39
C GLY A 31 5.71 -1.39 -1.37
N GLY A 32 6.07 -1.43 -0.08
CA GLY A 32 5.38 -0.72 0.99
C GLY A 32 5.40 0.80 0.82
N GLU A 33 6.55 1.38 0.48
CA GLU A 33 6.71 2.80 0.17
C GLU A 33 5.83 3.23 -1.02
N ALA A 34 5.77 2.41 -2.08
CA ALA A 34 4.90 2.68 -3.23
C ALA A 34 3.42 2.70 -2.82
N ILE A 35 2.98 1.74 -2.01
CA ILE A 35 1.62 1.68 -1.47
C ILE A 35 1.34 2.91 -0.60
N ALA A 36 2.26 3.29 0.28
CA ALA A 36 2.15 4.48 1.12
C ALA A 36 1.94 5.76 0.29
N ASP A 37 2.69 5.93 -0.80
CA ASP A 37 2.51 7.06 -1.71
C ASP A 37 1.14 7.07 -2.40
N ALA A 38 0.54 5.91 -2.64
CA ALA A 38 -0.83 5.84 -3.16
C ALA A 38 -1.86 6.22 -2.09
N LEU A 39 -1.66 5.81 -0.84
CA LEU A 39 -2.56 6.10 0.29
C LEU A 39 -2.67 7.61 0.58
N LYS A 40 -1.59 8.39 0.40
CA LYS A 40 -1.60 9.86 0.59
C LYS A 40 -2.65 10.58 -0.27
N VAL A 41 -3.01 10.01 -1.42
CA VAL A 41 -3.94 10.62 -2.39
C VAL A 41 -5.24 9.83 -2.58
N ASN A 42 -5.26 8.54 -2.28
CA ASN A 42 -6.48 7.74 -2.34
C ASN A 42 -7.38 8.07 -1.14
N ARG A 43 -8.62 8.48 -1.41
CA ARG A 43 -9.60 8.87 -0.39
C ARG A 43 -10.78 7.90 -0.26
N THR A 44 -10.74 6.78 -0.97
CA THR A 44 -11.86 5.83 -1.04
C THR A 44 -11.54 4.51 -0.37
N LEU A 45 -10.27 4.11 -0.32
CA LEU A 45 -9.82 2.91 0.35
C LEU A 45 -9.93 3.11 1.86
N THR A 46 -10.74 2.27 2.50
CA THR A 46 -10.99 2.28 3.96
C THR A 46 -10.43 1.05 4.65
N SER A 47 -10.03 0.03 3.89
CA SER A 47 -9.43 -1.20 4.42
C SER A 47 -8.30 -1.68 3.53
N LEU A 48 -7.12 -1.89 4.13
CA LEU A 48 -5.93 -2.41 3.47
C LEU A 48 -5.29 -3.48 4.35
N TYR A 49 -5.17 -4.70 3.83
CA TYR A 49 -4.51 -5.80 4.51
C TYR A 49 -3.12 -6.03 3.90
N LEU A 50 -2.09 -5.97 4.74
CA LEU A 50 -0.68 -6.16 4.36
C LEU A 50 0.03 -7.25 5.18
N GLY A 51 -0.71 -8.01 5.99
CA GLY A 51 -0.13 -9.03 6.86
C GLY A 51 0.63 -10.11 6.08
N TYR A 52 1.62 -10.75 6.70
CA TYR A 52 2.45 -11.79 6.06
C TYR A 52 3.16 -11.30 4.79
N ASN A 53 3.67 -10.07 4.79
CA ASN A 53 4.62 -9.56 3.78
C ASN A 53 6.01 -9.37 4.40
N GLU A 54 6.96 -8.90 3.59
CA GLU A 54 8.35 -8.61 3.96
C GLU A 54 8.57 -7.10 4.19
N ILE A 55 7.51 -6.39 4.60
CA ILE A 55 7.55 -4.97 4.96
C ILE A 55 8.17 -4.86 6.36
N ALA A 56 9.34 -4.23 6.43
CA ALA A 56 10.09 -4.00 7.67
C ALA A 56 9.90 -2.55 8.13
N ASP A 57 10.83 -2.04 8.95
CA ASP A 57 10.70 -0.75 9.63
C ASP A 57 10.52 0.42 8.65
N LYS A 58 11.24 0.44 7.52
CA LYS A 58 11.18 1.56 6.56
C LYS A 58 9.83 1.61 5.84
N GLY A 59 9.36 0.48 5.32
CA GLY A 59 8.06 0.43 4.68
C GLY A 59 6.92 0.66 5.67
N GLY A 60 7.07 0.17 6.90
CA GLY A 60 6.14 0.42 8.00
C GLY A 60 6.03 1.89 8.37
N GLU A 61 7.16 2.60 8.49
CA GLU A 61 7.21 4.04 8.76
C GLU A 61 6.54 4.84 7.64
N ALA A 62 6.84 4.51 6.37
CA ALA A 62 6.22 5.16 5.22
C ALA A 62 4.69 5.01 5.22
N ILE A 63 4.18 3.81 5.53
CA ILE A 63 2.74 3.54 5.64
C ILE A 63 2.15 4.34 6.81
N ALA A 64 2.80 4.34 7.98
CA ALA A 64 2.33 5.08 9.14
C ALA A 64 2.22 6.59 8.86
N ASP A 65 3.20 7.15 8.13
CA ASP A 65 3.18 8.55 7.70
C ASP A 65 2.05 8.85 6.71
N ALA A 66 1.72 7.92 5.83
CA ALA A 66 0.63 8.08 4.86
C ALA A 66 -0.77 8.02 5.50
N LEU A 67 -0.89 7.49 6.72
CA LEU A 67 -2.15 7.37 7.46
C LEU A 67 -2.45 8.54 8.40
N LYS A 68 -1.57 9.55 8.47
CA LYS A 68 -1.80 10.81 9.21
C LYS A 68 -2.84 11.69 8.52
#